data_AF-A0A1X2IXS7-F1
#
_entry.id   AF-A0A1X2IXS7-F1
#
_cell.length_a   1.000
_cell.length_b   1.000
_cell.length_c   1.000
_cell.angle_alpha   90.00
_cell.angle_beta   90.00
_cell.angle_gamma   90.00
#
_symmetry.space_group_name_H-M   'P 1'
#
loop_
_entity.id
_entity.type
_entity.pdbx_description
1 polymer ?
#
loop_
_entity_poly.entity_id
_entity_poly.type
_entity_poly.pdbx_seq_one_letter_code
_entity_poly.pdbx_strand_id
1 'polypeptide(L)'
;MAAPPTCGPWTLVVSFTFCAFSACIIMFKGSWINSGFAALFGLVIGGLMVMSSHMPVYARVFEISTCACLAFAVRSLHEYCCFKATVLPPIVILLPGFAMTMAVMEITSKHIVVGTIRLVYAVLYSFLLAYGLELGSYLYDVFHPDSSPDGYCPGTSDPTASVLPPKWTFIPLFPILTCGISMAFGSSPRQWISAALCGALGFSATFFLSPIITDSDILNAISAFLVGLYAHLALKMTGEPPISPLSVGLTLLVPGSIGVEGAYTLLHQQDLIKFNFALKMLNIAMGLSVGLFASGMVVYPFGKRRSLYISL
;
A
#
# COMPACT_ATOMS: atom_id res chain seq x y z
N MET A 1 23.14 -8.62 -16.16
CA MET A 1 21.98 -9.14 -16.92
C MET A 1 20.83 -9.21 -15.93
N ALA A 2 19.84 -8.33 -16.06
CA ALA A 2 18.61 -8.45 -15.28
C ALA A 2 17.92 -9.75 -15.71
N ALA A 3 17.51 -10.58 -14.76
CA ALA A 3 16.68 -11.74 -15.07
C ALA A 3 15.45 -11.26 -15.87
N PRO A 4 14.98 -12.03 -16.87
CA PRO A 4 13.77 -11.66 -17.60
C PRO A 4 12.62 -11.49 -16.60
N PRO A 5 11.72 -10.51 -16.80
CA PRO A 5 10.60 -10.31 -15.90
C PRO A 5 9.79 -11.60 -15.80
N THR A 6 9.62 -12.10 -14.58
CA THR A 6 8.88 -13.33 -14.28
C THR A 6 7.41 -13.26 -14.68
N CYS A 7 6.88 -12.05 -14.88
CA CYS A 7 5.52 -11.76 -15.26
C CYS A 7 5.49 -10.92 -16.55
N GLY A 8 4.68 -11.33 -17.53
CA GLY A 8 4.48 -10.59 -18.77
C GLY A 8 3.74 -9.25 -18.56
N PRO A 9 3.73 -8.36 -19.57
CA PRO A 9 3.08 -7.05 -19.46
C PRO A 9 1.59 -7.16 -19.11
N TRP A 10 0.89 -8.14 -19.66
CA TRP A 10 -0.53 -8.38 -19.37
C TRP A 10 -0.78 -8.80 -17.91
N THR A 11 0.11 -9.62 -17.33
CA THR A 11 -0.04 -10.02 -15.93
C THR A 11 0.15 -8.85 -14.96
N LEU A 12 0.99 -7.87 -15.33
CA LEU A 12 1.14 -6.63 -14.56
C LEU A 12 -0.14 -5.78 -14.64
N VAL A 13 -0.75 -5.63 -15.81
CA VAL A 13 -2.03 -4.88 -15.91
C VAL A 13 -3.14 -5.53 -15.07
N VAL A 14 -3.23 -6.85 -15.12
CA VAL A 14 -4.19 -7.62 -14.31
C VAL A 14 -3.90 -7.47 -12.81
N SER A 15 -2.63 -7.41 -12.40
CA SER A 15 -2.28 -7.25 -10.99
C SER A 15 -2.73 -5.91 -10.43
N PHE A 16 -2.51 -4.81 -11.16
CA PHE A 16 -3.00 -3.47 -10.76
C PHE A 16 -4.53 -3.44 -10.65
N THR A 17 -5.24 -4.08 -11.59
CA THR A 17 -6.71 -4.16 -11.60
C THR A 17 -7.24 -4.91 -10.37
N PHE A 18 -6.69 -6.09 -10.09
CA PHE A 18 -7.10 -6.91 -8.95
C PHE A 18 -6.74 -6.28 -7.61
N CYS A 19 -5.57 -5.66 -7.50
CA CYS A 19 -5.20 -4.88 -6.31
C CYS A 19 -6.16 -3.72 -6.08
N ALA A 20 -6.46 -2.92 -7.11
CA ALA A 20 -7.32 -1.76 -6.96
C ALA A 20 -8.75 -2.14 -6.55
N PHE A 21 -9.32 -3.16 -7.19
CA PHE A 21 -10.65 -3.68 -6.86
C PHE A 21 -10.74 -4.12 -5.39
N SER A 22 -9.82 -5.00 -4.98
CA SER A 22 -9.85 -5.61 -3.66
C SER A 22 -9.42 -4.66 -2.53
N ALA A 23 -8.40 -3.82 -2.75
CA ALA A 23 -7.93 -2.84 -1.78
C ALA A 23 -8.97 -1.77 -1.47
N CYS A 24 -9.79 -1.37 -2.45
CA CYS A 24 -10.90 -0.43 -2.25
C CYS A 24 -11.85 -0.87 -1.13
N ILE A 25 -12.26 -2.15 -1.16
CA ILE A 25 -13.19 -2.71 -0.18
C ILE A 25 -12.49 -3.01 1.15
N ILE A 26 -11.31 -3.63 1.11
CA ILE A 26 -10.62 -4.13 2.32
C ILE A 26 -9.98 -2.99 3.11
N MET A 27 -9.26 -2.08 2.45
CA MET A 27 -8.41 -1.08 3.11
C MET A 27 -9.11 0.28 3.25
N PHE A 28 -9.88 0.69 2.23
CA PHE A 28 -10.43 2.04 2.13
C PHE A 28 -11.95 2.13 2.37
N LYS A 29 -12.58 1.01 2.77
CA LYS A 29 -14.03 0.93 3.11
C LYS A 29 -14.96 1.46 2.00
N GLY A 30 -14.60 1.21 0.74
CA GLY A 30 -15.41 1.61 -0.42
C GLY A 30 -16.65 0.75 -0.61
N SER A 31 -17.63 1.30 -1.35
CA SER A 31 -18.78 0.55 -1.85
C SER A 31 -18.38 -0.33 -3.05
N TRP A 32 -19.25 -1.24 -3.47
CA TRP A 32 -19.05 -2.03 -4.70
C TRP A 32 -18.89 -1.16 -5.95
N ILE A 33 -19.58 -0.02 -6.00
CA ILE A 33 -19.49 0.94 -7.10
C ILE A 33 -18.08 1.57 -7.12
N ASN A 34 -17.59 2.03 -5.96
CA ASN A 34 -16.23 2.56 -5.83
C ASN A 34 -15.18 1.53 -6.26
N SER A 35 -15.38 0.27 -5.87
CA SER A 35 -14.48 -0.84 -6.22
C SER A 35 -14.46 -1.10 -7.74
N GLY A 36 -15.61 -1.04 -8.41
CA GLY A 36 -15.71 -1.14 -9.87
C GLY A 36 -14.95 -0.04 -10.59
N PHE A 37 -15.12 1.22 -10.17
CA PHE A 37 -14.36 2.35 -10.71
C PHE A 37 -12.86 2.23 -10.40
N ALA A 38 -12.50 1.84 -9.18
CA ALA A 38 -11.11 1.60 -8.80
C ALA A 38 -10.47 0.51 -9.68
N ALA A 39 -11.19 -0.56 -10.03
CA ALA A 39 -10.70 -1.58 -10.94
C ALA A 39 -10.44 -1.02 -12.35
N LEU A 40 -11.38 -0.22 -12.89
CA LEU A 40 -11.22 0.44 -14.19
C LEU A 40 -9.97 1.33 -14.20
N PHE A 41 -9.80 2.14 -13.17
CA PHE A 41 -8.61 2.98 -13.04
C PHE A 41 -7.34 2.17 -12.84
N GLY A 42 -7.37 1.09 -12.05
CA GLY A 42 -6.25 0.16 -11.91
C GLY A 42 -5.81 -0.45 -13.25
N LEU A 43 -6.76 -0.78 -14.13
CA LEU A 43 -6.47 -1.25 -15.48
C LEU A 43 -5.76 -0.17 -16.32
N VAL A 44 -6.26 1.07 -16.28
CA VAL A 44 -5.65 2.20 -17.00
C VAL A 44 -4.22 2.45 -16.51
N ILE A 45 -4.01 2.49 -15.19
CA ILE A 45 -2.69 2.72 -14.58
C ILE A 45 -1.73 1.57 -14.90
N GLY A 46 -2.20 0.32 -14.84
CA GLY A 46 -1.41 -0.83 -15.26
C GLY A 46 -0.96 -0.73 -16.71
N GLY A 47 -1.85 -0.27 -17.60
CA GLY A 47 -1.51 0.00 -19.01
C GLY A 47 -0.46 1.11 -19.17
N LEU A 48 -0.60 2.21 -18.43
CA LEU A 48 0.38 3.30 -18.40
C LEU A 48 1.73 2.83 -17.85
N MET A 49 1.75 1.91 -16.89
CA MET A 49 2.97 1.31 -16.35
C MET A 49 3.67 0.44 -17.40
N VAL A 50 2.93 -0.34 -18.20
CA VAL A 50 3.51 -1.07 -19.34
C VAL A 50 4.09 -0.08 -20.35
N MET A 51 3.39 1.00 -20.68
CA MET A 51 3.88 2.03 -21.58
C MET A 51 5.15 2.73 -21.05
N SER A 52 5.24 2.97 -19.74
CA SER A 52 6.41 3.57 -19.10
C SER A 52 7.65 2.68 -19.24
N SER A 53 7.48 1.36 -19.24
CA SER A 53 8.59 0.42 -19.46
C SER A 53 9.18 0.49 -20.87
N HIS A 54 8.38 0.89 -21.87
CA HIS A 54 8.83 1.07 -23.26
C HIS A 54 9.41 2.47 -23.52
N MET A 55 8.93 3.48 -22.79
CA MET A 55 9.30 4.89 -22.99
C MET A 55 10.04 5.44 -21.76
N PRO A 56 11.40 5.43 -21.74
CA PRO A 56 12.17 5.82 -20.56
C PRO A 56 12.02 7.31 -20.19
N VAL A 57 11.62 8.16 -21.14
CA VAL A 57 11.28 9.56 -20.88
C VAL A 57 10.00 9.66 -20.04
N TYR A 58 8.98 8.86 -20.37
CA TYR A 58 7.72 8.85 -19.64
C TYR A 58 7.85 8.23 -18.25
N ALA A 59 8.72 7.22 -18.08
CA ALA A 59 8.99 6.60 -16.78
C ALA A 59 9.37 7.59 -15.67
N ARG A 60 10.02 8.72 -16.01
CA ARG A 60 10.42 9.76 -15.03
C ARG A 60 9.28 10.62 -14.52
N VAL A 61 8.18 10.71 -15.28
CA VAL A 61 7.00 11.55 -14.96
C VAL A 61 5.73 10.72 -14.77
N PHE A 62 5.84 9.40 -14.89
CA PHE A 62 4.74 8.45 -14.83
C PHE A 62 3.91 8.62 -13.55
N GLU A 63 4.57 8.80 -12.42
CA GLU A 63 3.92 8.85 -11.10
C GLU A 63 3.02 10.09 -10.96
N ILE A 64 3.59 11.27 -11.25
CA ILE A 64 2.87 12.54 -11.16
C ILE A 64 1.73 12.59 -12.19
N SER A 65 2.03 12.22 -13.44
CA SER A 65 1.03 12.24 -14.52
C SER A 65 -0.13 11.29 -14.27
N THR A 66 0.16 10.08 -13.79
CA THR A 66 -0.88 9.08 -13.49
C THR A 66 -1.77 9.53 -12.33
N CYS A 67 -1.18 10.07 -11.25
CA CYS A 67 -1.95 10.63 -10.14
C CYS A 67 -2.82 11.81 -10.58
N ALA A 68 -2.31 12.71 -11.43
CA ALA A 68 -3.08 13.83 -11.95
C ALA A 68 -4.26 13.39 -12.82
N CYS A 69 -4.02 12.48 -13.78
CA CYS A 69 -5.10 11.93 -14.61
C CYS A 69 -6.13 11.18 -13.77
N LEU A 70 -5.68 10.40 -12.79
CA LEU A 70 -6.56 9.66 -11.89
C LEU A 70 -7.43 10.60 -11.04
N ALA A 71 -6.82 11.60 -10.39
CA ALA A 71 -7.55 12.53 -9.55
C ALA A 71 -8.59 13.31 -10.35
N PHE A 72 -8.23 13.81 -11.55
CA PHE A 72 -9.18 14.46 -12.45
C PHE A 72 -10.35 13.53 -12.81
N ALA A 73 -10.08 12.28 -13.17
CA ALA A 73 -11.12 11.33 -13.54
C ALA A 73 -12.02 10.93 -12.38
N VAL A 74 -11.47 10.71 -11.17
CA VAL A 74 -12.28 10.42 -9.97
C VAL A 74 -13.11 11.64 -9.58
N ARG A 75 -12.57 12.86 -9.70
CA ARG A 75 -13.30 14.11 -9.44
C ARG A 75 -14.49 14.29 -10.39
N SER A 76 -14.36 13.87 -11.65
CA SER A 76 -15.48 13.87 -12.60
C SER A 76 -16.64 12.96 -12.19
N LEU A 77 -16.37 11.95 -11.36
CA LEU A 77 -17.35 10.98 -10.87
C LEU A 77 -17.85 11.29 -9.44
N HIS A 78 -17.68 12.52 -8.96
CA HIS A 78 -17.98 12.91 -7.57
C HIS A 78 -19.42 12.60 -7.11
N GLU A 79 -20.40 12.56 -8.01
CA GLU A 79 -21.80 12.23 -7.69
C GLU A 79 -22.00 10.75 -7.31
N TYR A 80 -21.15 9.85 -7.81
CA TYR A 80 -21.35 8.40 -7.68
C TYR A 80 -20.34 7.72 -6.76
N CYS A 81 -19.20 8.36 -6.49
CA CYS A 81 -18.11 7.73 -5.76
C CYS A 81 -17.41 8.66 -4.78
N CYS A 82 -16.83 8.03 -3.77
CA CYS A 82 -16.04 8.71 -2.75
C CYS A 82 -14.62 8.89 -3.26
N PHE A 83 -14.08 10.12 -3.19
CA PHE A 83 -12.76 10.43 -3.74
C PHE A 83 -11.67 9.56 -3.11
N LYS A 84 -11.57 9.57 -1.77
CA LYS A 84 -10.54 8.83 -1.01
C LYS A 84 -10.58 7.33 -1.28
N ALA A 85 -11.78 6.75 -1.30
CA ALA A 85 -11.96 5.31 -1.48
C ALA A 85 -11.67 4.84 -2.91
N THR A 86 -11.71 5.72 -3.91
CA THR A 86 -11.54 5.37 -5.32
C THR A 86 -10.17 5.75 -5.86
N VAL A 87 -9.54 6.81 -5.32
CA VAL A 87 -8.24 7.32 -5.81
C VAL A 87 -7.03 6.58 -5.24
N LEU A 88 -7.09 6.12 -3.97
CA LEU A 88 -5.97 5.46 -3.30
C LEU A 88 -5.73 3.99 -3.73
N PRO A 89 -6.76 3.16 -3.99
CA PRO A 89 -6.55 1.76 -4.37
C PRO A 89 -5.80 1.55 -5.70
N PRO A 90 -6.08 2.29 -6.80
CA PRO A 90 -5.36 2.15 -8.06
C PRO A 90 -3.85 2.43 -7.95
N ILE A 91 -3.47 3.31 -7.03
CA ILE A 91 -2.06 3.66 -6.77
C ILE A 91 -1.44 2.87 -5.63
N VAL A 92 -2.11 1.84 -5.07
CA VAL A 92 -1.67 1.16 -3.85
C VAL A 92 -0.26 0.57 -3.96
N ILE A 93 0.11 0.06 -5.13
CA ILE A 93 1.43 -0.52 -5.41
C ILE A 93 2.52 0.57 -5.49
N LEU A 94 2.14 1.79 -5.88
CA LEU A 94 3.04 2.95 -5.96
C LEU A 94 3.29 3.57 -4.58
N LEU A 95 2.45 3.29 -3.58
CA LEU A 95 2.57 3.91 -2.27
C LEU A 95 3.93 3.59 -1.62
N PRO A 96 4.67 4.59 -1.12
CA PRO A 96 6.04 4.40 -0.63
C PRO A 96 6.12 3.72 0.75
N GLY A 97 5.04 3.09 1.22
CA GLY A 97 4.96 2.51 2.55
C GLY A 97 5.99 1.40 2.78
N PHE A 98 6.18 0.50 1.81
CA PHE A 98 7.17 -0.56 1.91
C PHE A 98 8.60 0.01 1.91
N ALA A 99 8.89 1.00 1.08
CA ALA A 99 10.19 1.66 1.06
C ALA A 99 10.50 2.36 2.39
N MET A 100 9.51 3.02 3.01
CA MET A 100 9.63 3.67 4.33
C MET A 100 9.97 2.67 5.43
N THR A 101 9.25 1.54 5.52
CA THR A 101 9.50 0.56 6.59
C THR A 101 10.85 -0.12 6.43
N MET A 102 11.22 -0.44 5.19
CA MET A 102 12.55 -0.96 4.86
C MET A 102 13.66 0.02 5.24
N ALA A 103 13.45 1.32 5.01
CA ALA A 103 14.38 2.37 5.41
C ALA A 103 14.58 2.41 6.94
N VAL A 104 13.49 2.35 7.72
CA VAL A 104 13.57 2.32 9.19
C VAL A 104 14.24 1.04 9.69
N MET A 105 13.97 -0.11 9.07
CA MET A 105 14.66 -1.36 9.37
C MET A 105 16.17 -1.29 9.08
N GLU A 106 16.59 -0.62 8.01
CA GLU A 106 18.02 -0.41 7.71
C GLU A 106 18.69 0.56 8.69
N ILE A 107 18.00 1.63 9.08
CA ILE A 107 18.53 2.58 10.09
C ILE A 107 18.76 1.84 11.42
N THR A 108 17.78 1.05 11.85
CA THR A 108 17.84 0.29 13.11
C THR A 108 18.79 -0.91 13.05
N SER A 109 19.05 -1.48 11.86
CA SER A 109 20.07 -2.53 11.67
C SER A 109 21.51 -2.00 11.59
N LYS A 110 21.72 -0.70 11.85
CA LYS A 110 23.02 0.03 11.78
C LYS A 110 23.49 0.38 10.36
N HIS A 111 22.66 0.19 9.34
CA HIS A 111 22.90 0.68 7.98
C HIS A 111 22.29 2.08 7.77
N ILE A 112 22.77 3.05 8.58
CA ILE A 112 22.18 4.40 8.68
C ILE A 112 22.17 5.14 7.35
N VAL A 113 23.27 5.12 6.58
CA VAL A 113 23.38 5.92 5.33
C VAL A 113 22.35 5.49 4.28
N VAL A 114 22.23 4.19 4.01
CA VAL A 114 21.31 3.65 3.00
C VAL A 114 19.85 3.84 3.45
N GLY A 115 19.59 3.56 4.73
CA GLY A 115 18.26 3.72 5.31
C GLY A 115 17.79 5.17 5.32
N THR A 116 18.64 6.14 5.69
CA THR A 116 18.28 7.56 5.66
C THR A 116 17.98 8.05 4.25
N ILE A 117 18.78 7.68 3.24
CA ILE A 117 18.52 8.09 1.84
C ILE A 117 17.17 7.53 1.37
N ARG A 118 16.88 6.26 1.66
CA ARG A 118 15.60 5.65 1.29
C ARG A 118 14.42 6.27 2.02
N LEU A 119 14.57 6.62 3.30
CA LEU A 119 13.54 7.29 4.08
C LEU A 119 13.20 8.66 3.48
N VAL A 120 14.22 9.49 3.21
CA VAL A 120 14.03 10.81 2.61
C VAL A 120 13.40 10.68 1.22
N TYR A 121 13.88 9.75 0.40
CA TYR A 121 13.30 9.48 -0.91
C TYR A 121 11.81 9.11 -0.81
N ALA A 122 11.44 8.22 0.10
CA ALA A 122 10.07 7.76 0.26
C ALA A 122 9.12 8.86 0.79
N VAL A 123 9.60 9.77 1.64
CA VAL A 123 8.87 10.98 2.02
C VAL A 123 8.67 11.89 0.82
N LEU A 124 9.73 12.23 0.08
CA LEU A 124 9.63 13.06 -1.13
C LEU A 124 8.68 12.43 -2.16
N TYR A 125 8.74 11.11 -2.31
CA TYR A 125 7.86 10.35 -3.19
C TYR A 125 6.37 10.50 -2.81
N SER A 126 6.03 10.46 -1.52
CA SER A 126 4.66 10.70 -1.06
C SER A 126 4.16 12.10 -1.40
N PHE A 127 5.04 13.11 -1.32
CA PHE A 127 4.72 14.48 -1.75
C PHE A 127 4.54 14.59 -3.26
N LEU A 128 5.35 13.87 -4.06
CA LEU A 128 5.18 13.84 -5.51
C LEU A 128 3.84 13.23 -5.93
N LEU A 129 3.44 12.12 -5.29
CA LEU A 129 2.12 11.52 -5.50
C LEU A 129 1.00 12.49 -5.10
N ALA A 130 1.09 13.08 -3.90
CA ALA A 130 0.11 14.04 -3.41
C ALA A 130 -0.01 15.28 -4.29
N TYR A 131 1.12 15.81 -4.79
CA TYR A 131 1.14 16.91 -5.73
C TYR A 131 0.46 16.55 -7.06
N GLY A 132 0.69 15.33 -7.57
CA GLY A 132 -0.04 14.81 -8.73
C GLY A 132 -1.54 14.78 -8.49
N LEU A 133 -1.99 14.28 -7.33
CA LEU A 133 -3.41 14.26 -6.96
C LEU A 133 -4.00 15.68 -6.87
N GLU A 134 -3.29 16.61 -6.22
CA GLU A 134 -3.73 18.01 -6.09
C GLU A 134 -3.84 18.69 -7.47
N LEU A 135 -2.86 18.49 -8.34
CA LEU A 135 -2.88 19.06 -9.69
C LEU A 135 -4.09 18.57 -10.49
N GLY A 136 -4.44 17.29 -10.37
CA GLY A 136 -5.62 16.72 -11.03
C GLY A 136 -6.95 17.22 -10.47
N SER A 137 -7.05 17.31 -9.13
CA SER A 137 -8.24 17.87 -8.46
C SER A 137 -8.45 19.34 -8.81
N TYR A 138 -7.39 20.16 -8.68
CA TYR A 138 -7.43 21.58 -9.00
C TYR A 138 -7.83 21.84 -10.45
N LEU A 139 -7.29 21.06 -11.41
CA LEU A 139 -7.64 21.22 -12.81
C LEU A 139 -9.13 21.00 -13.06
N TYR A 140 -9.77 20.06 -12.35
CA TYR A 140 -11.21 19.83 -12.45
C TYR A 140 -12.02 20.96 -11.80
N ASP A 141 -11.60 21.42 -10.61
CA ASP A 141 -12.29 22.48 -9.87
C ASP A 141 -12.32 23.81 -10.66
N VAL A 142 -11.31 24.08 -11.50
CA VAL A 142 -11.30 25.24 -12.41
C VAL A 142 -12.44 25.16 -13.44
N PHE A 143 -12.80 23.97 -13.92
CA PHE A 143 -13.90 23.79 -14.87
C PHE A 143 -15.26 23.74 -14.17
N HIS A 144 -15.33 23.19 -12.95
CA HIS A 144 -16.57 23.00 -12.18
C HIS A 144 -16.40 23.42 -10.71
N PRO A 145 -16.50 24.74 -10.42
CA PRO A 145 -16.23 25.29 -9.09
C PRO A 145 -17.23 24.87 -8.00
N ASP A 146 -18.42 24.39 -8.38
CA ASP A 146 -19.48 24.01 -7.42
C ASP A 146 -19.39 22.54 -6.93
N SER A 147 -18.34 21.81 -7.30
CA SER A 147 -18.22 20.38 -6.98
C SER A 147 -17.67 20.10 -5.57
N SER A 148 -18.32 19.22 -4.81
CA SER A 148 -17.95 18.91 -3.42
C SER A 148 -16.61 18.14 -3.34
N PRO A 149 -15.59 18.58 -2.56
CA PRO A 149 -14.22 18.02 -2.58
C PRO A 149 -14.14 16.51 -2.31
N ASP A 150 -14.98 15.98 -1.41
CA ASP A 150 -14.92 14.58 -0.99
C ASP A 150 -15.79 13.63 -1.85
N GLY A 151 -16.72 14.16 -2.64
CA GLY A 151 -17.71 13.39 -3.40
C GLY A 151 -18.73 12.66 -2.52
N TYR A 152 -19.46 11.71 -3.11
CA TYR A 152 -20.47 10.90 -2.40
C TYR A 152 -19.81 9.77 -1.60
N CYS A 153 -19.65 9.97 -0.29
CA CYS A 153 -19.01 9.00 0.61
C CYS A 153 -20.01 8.21 1.48
N PRO A 154 -19.89 6.86 1.54
CA PRO A 154 -20.76 6.04 2.38
C PRO A 154 -20.64 6.43 3.86
N GLY A 155 -21.77 6.72 4.51
CA GLY A 155 -21.85 6.89 5.97
C GLY A 155 -21.68 8.32 6.51
N THR A 156 -21.69 9.35 5.66
CA THR A 156 -21.55 10.76 6.14
C THR A 156 -22.78 11.64 5.98
N SER A 157 -23.83 11.23 5.26
CA SER A 157 -25.02 12.10 5.12
C SER A 157 -26.39 11.44 4.91
N ASP A 158 -26.51 10.13 4.65
CA ASP A 158 -27.82 9.48 4.49
C ASP A 158 -27.84 8.01 4.96
N PRO A 159 -28.90 7.54 5.64
CA PRO A 159 -29.07 6.14 6.06
C PRO A 159 -29.37 5.17 4.90
N THR A 160 -29.58 5.69 3.69
CA THR A 160 -29.69 4.92 2.43
C THR A 160 -28.36 4.84 1.68
N ALA A 161 -27.29 5.43 2.21
CA ALA A 161 -25.98 5.44 1.58
C ALA A 161 -25.47 4.02 1.36
N SER A 162 -25.07 3.75 0.12
CA SER A 162 -24.49 2.52 -0.41
C SER A 162 -24.10 1.50 0.66
N VAL A 163 -24.84 0.38 0.72
CA VAL A 163 -24.60 -0.70 1.67
C VAL A 163 -23.14 -1.11 1.61
N LEU A 164 -22.39 -0.81 2.68
CA LEU A 164 -21.03 -1.29 2.82
C LEU A 164 -21.06 -2.81 2.69
N PRO A 165 -20.18 -3.41 1.87
CA PRO A 165 -20.14 -4.85 1.74
C PRO A 165 -20.00 -5.52 3.11
N PRO A 166 -20.76 -6.60 3.39
CA PRO A 166 -20.65 -7.29 4.67
C PRO A 166 -19.23 -7.83 4.83
N LYS A 167 -18.73 -7.85 6.07
CA LYS A 167 -17.33 -8.22 6.38
C LYS A 167 -16.91 -9.61 5.86
N TRP A 168 -17.88 -10.52 5.63
CA TRP A 168 -17.67 -11.82 5.01
C TRP A 168 -17.08 -11.74 3.58
N THR A 169 -17.28 -10.62 2.88
CA THR A 169 -16.70 -10.37 1.55
C THR A 169 -15.17 -10.27 1.57
N PHE A 170 -14.56 -10.04 2.73
CA PHE A 170 -13.11 -10.00 2.86
C PHE A 170 -12.47 -11.37 2.59
N ILE A 171 -13.18 -12.48 2.89
CA ILE A 171 -12.65 -13.84 2.72
C ILE A 171 -12.27 -14.13 1.26
N PRO A 172 -13.15 -13.93 0.25
CA PRO A 172 -12.80 -14.13 -1.15
C PRO A 172 -11.92 -13.01 -1.74
N LEU A 173 -12.01 -11.78 -1.24
CA LEU A 173 -11.24 -10.64 -1.78
C LEU A 173 -9.78 -10.62 -1.31
N PHE A 174 -9.50 -11.14 -0.11
CA PHE A 174 -8.16 -11.18 0.45
C PHE A 174 -7.13 -12.00 -0.37
N PRO A 175 -7.44 -13.23 -0.85
CA PRO A 175 -6.53 -13.94 -1.74
C PRO A 175 -6.35 -13.21 -3.08
N ILE A 176 -7.39 -12.55 -3.59
CA ILE A 176 -7.28 -11.74 -4.82
C ILE A 176 -6.30 -10.57 -4.62
N LEU A 177 -6.41 -9.87 -3.48
CA LEU A 177 -5.50 -8.77 -3.12
C LEU A 177 -4.05 -9.26 -3.01
N THR A 178 -3.81 -10.32 -2.24
CA THR A 178 -2.46 -10.84 -2.00
C THR A 178 -1.84 -11.46 -3.26
N CYS A 179 -2.62 -12.13 -4.11
CA CYS A 179 -2.17 -12.57 -5.42
C CYS A 179 -1.81 -11.38 -6.32
N GLY A 180 -2.64 -10.33 -6.36
CA GLY A 180 -2.34 -9.12 -7.12
C GLY A 180 -1.03 -8.46 -6.68
N ILE A 181 -0.81 -8.31 -5.37
CA ILE A 181 0.43 -7.72 -4.84
C ILE A 181 1.63 -8.64 -5.16
N SER A 182 1.48 -9.97 -5.04
CA SER A 182 2.53 -10.94 -5.38
C SER A 182 2.93 -10.89 -6.86
N MET A 183 1.94 -10.73 -7.75
CA MET A 183 2.14 -10.55 -9.19
C MET A 183 2.86 -9.23 -9.50
N ALA A 184 2.49 -8.15 -8.82
CA ALA A 184 3.11 -6.83 -9.00
C ALA A 184 4.60 -6.84 -8.61
N PHE A 185 4.97 -7.57 -7.56
CA PHE A 185 6.37 -7.78 -7.16
C PHE A 185 7.11 -8.85 -7.98
N GLY A 186 6.47 -9.48 -8.97
CA GLY A 186 7.10 -10.48 -9.84
C GLY A 186 7.43 -11.81 -9.14
N SER A 187 6.74 -12.13 -8.04
CA SER A 187 6.94 -13.36 -7.29
C SER A 187 6.45 -14.58 -8.08
N SER A 188 7.15 -15.71 -7.96
CA SER A 188 6.76 -16.95 -8.63
C SER A 188 5.43 -17.49 -8.09
N PRO A 189 4.56 -18.13 -8.90
CA PRO A 189 3.24 -18.61 -8.45
C PRO A 189 3.27 -19.55 -7.24
N ARG A 190 4.37 -20.28 -7.05
CA ARG A 190 4.56 -21.18 -5.89
C ARG A 190 4.65 -20.41 -4.57
N GLN A 191 5.19 -19.19 -4.61
CA GLN A 191 5.38 -18.33 -3.44
C GLN A 191 4.12 -17.52 -3.08
N TRP A 192 3.09 -17.51 -3.93
CA TRP A 192 1.87 -16.74 -3.67
C TRP A 192 1.11 -17.28 -2.46
N ILE A 193 1.13 -18.60 -2.24
CA ILE A 193 0.45 -19.22 -1.10
C ILE A 193 1.13 -18.79 0.21
N SER A 194 2.46 -18.84 0.27
CA SER A 194 3.20 -18.40 1.46
C SER A 194 3.02 -16.90 1.71
N ALA A 195 3.01 -16.09 0.65
CA ALA A 195 2.75 -14.66 0.75
C ALA A 195 1.32 -14.32 1.21
N ALA A 196 0.31 -15.04 0.69
CA ALA A 196 -1.08 -14.86 1.09
C ALA A 196 -1.31 -15.22 2.56
N LEU A 197 -0.71 -16.32 3.04
CA LEU A 197 -0.78 -16.72 4.45
C LEU A 197 -0.09 -15.69 5.36
N CYS A 198 1.06 -15.17 4.96
CA CYS A 198 1.78 -14.13 5.68
C CYS A 198 0.93 -12.86 5.82
N GLY A 199 0.34 -12.40 4.70
CA GLY A 199 -0.59 -11.27 4.72
C GLY A 199 -1.83 -11.55 5.57
N ALA A 200 -2.41 -12.75 5.48
CA ALA A 200 -3.62 -13.11 6.22
C ALA A 200 -3.39 -13.07 7.73
N LEU A 201 -2.23 -13.52 8.21
CA LEU A 201 -1.85 -13.43 9.62
C LEU A 201 -1.74 -11.96 10.08
N GLY A 202 -1.09 -11.11 9.30
CA GLY A 202 -1.00 -9.68 9.63
C GLY A 202 -2.35 -8.98 9.65
N PHE A 203 -3.17 -9.20 8.62
CA PHE A 203 -4.49 -8.59 8.51
C PHE A 203 -5.46 -9.09 9.59
N SER A 204 -5.49 -10.41 9.85
CA SER A 204 -6.35 -10.98 10.89
C SER A 204 -5.96 -10.49 12.29
N ALA A 205 -4.66 -10.38 12.58
CA ALA A 205 -4.19 -9.79 13.83
C ALA A 205 -4.71 -8.36 13.99
N THR A 206 -4.53 -7.50 12.98
CA THR A 206 -5.03 -6.13 13.04
C THR A 206 -6.56 -6.09 13.16
N PHE A 207 -7.28 -6.96 12.44
CA PHE A 207 -8.75 -7.01 12.48
C PHE A 207 -9.29 -7.39 13.87
N PHE A 208 -8.75 -8.44 14.49
CA PHE A 208 -9.22 -8.92 15.80
C PHE A 208 -8.71 -8.10 16.98
N LEU A 209 -7.52 -7.49 16.89
CA LEU A 209 -6.94 -6.69 17.97
C LEU A 209 -7.38 -5.22 17.91
N SER A 210 -7.81 -4.69 16.76
CA SER A 210 -8.29 -3.31 16.64
C SER A 210 -9.42 -2.90 17.61
N PRO A 211 -10.38 -3.75 18.01
CA PRO A 211 -11.36 -3.38 19.04
C PRO A 211 -10.81 -3.41 20.47
N ILE A 212 -9.66 -4.07 20.71
CA ILE A 212 -9.10 -4.28 22.06
C ILE A 212 -8.01 -3.24 22.37
N ILE A 213 -7.13 -2.97 21.39
CA ILE A 213 -5.98 -2.09 21.54
C ILE A 213 -6.26 -0.79 20.80
N THR A 214 -6.35 0.33 21.54
CA THR A 214 -6.59 1.66 20.96
C THR A 214 -5.32 2.27 20.35
N ASP A 215 -4.15 1.89 20.85
CA ASP A 215 -2.86 2.42 20.37
C ASP A 215 -2.43 1.72 19.07
N SER A 216 -2.46 2.47 17.96
CA SER A 216 -2.10 1.95 16.64
C SER A 216 -0.66 1.46 16.55
N ASP A 217 0.25 2.05 17.33
CA ASP A 217 1.68 1.72 17.27
C ASP A 217 1.95 0.32 17.82
N ILE A 218 1.30 -0.03 18.95
CA ILE A 218 1.39 -1.35 19.57
C ILE A 218 0.70 -2.39 18.68
N LEU A 219 -0.47 -2.06 18.14
CA LEU A 219 -1.21 -2.93 17.23
C LEU A 219 -0.36 -3.32 16.02
N ASN A 220 0.28 -2.34 15.38
CA ASN A 220 1.15 -2.58 14.23
C ASN A 220 2.39 -3.39 14.60
N ALA A 221 2.98 -3.18 15.78
CA ALA A 221 4.11 -3.97 16.26
C ALA A 221 3.74 -5.45 16.46
N ILE A 222 2.56 -5.74 17.03
CA ILE A 222 2.08 -7.12 17.21
C ILE A 222 1.81 -7.80 15.86
N SER A 223 1.12 -7.11 14.94
CA SER A 223 0.86 -7.65 13.61
C SER A 223 2.16 -7.91 12.83
N ALA A 224 3.15 -7.00 12.93
CA ALA A 224 4.47 -7.19 12.32
C ALA A 224 5.26 -8.33 12.95
N PHE A 225 5.14 -8.53 14.27
CA PHE A 225 5.73 -9.68 14.95
C PHE A 225 5.19 -11.01 14.41
N LEU A 226 3.87 -11.12 14.20
CA LEU A 226 3.25 -12.33 13.65
C LEU A 226 3.64 -12.58 12.19
N VAL A 227 3.64 -11.53 11.36
CA VAL A 227 4.09 -11.57 9.96
C VAL A 227 5.56 -12.00 9.88
N GLY A 228 6.42 -11.43 10.71
CA GLY A 228 7.85 -11.79 10.80
C GLY A 228 8.08 -13.20 11.31
N LEU A 229 7.32 -13.64 12.32
CA LEU A 229 7.39 -14.99 12.88
C LEU A 229 7.05 -16.03 11.81
N TYR A 230 5.98 -15.79 11.05
CA TYR A 230 5.60 -16.62 9.93
C TYR A 230 6.70 -16.65 8.85
N ALA A 231 7.20 -15.50 8.42
CA ALA A 231 8.21 -15.44 7.36
C ALA A 231 9.51 -16.19 7.75
N HIS A 232 9.96 -16.06 8.99
CA HIS A 232 11.13 -16.76 9.50
C HIS A 232 10.90 -18.27 9.69
N LEU A 233 9.68 -18.68 10.04
CA LEU A 233 9.28 -20.08 10.16
C LEU A 233 9.11 -20.73 8.79
N ALA A 234 8.48 -20.04 7.84
CA ALA A 234 8.31 -20.46 6.46
C ALA A 234 9.67 -20.73 5.83
N LEU A 235 10.66 -19.85 6.02
CA LEU A 235 12.04 -20.08 5.59
C LEU A 235 12.64 -21.40 6.13
N LYS A 236 12.33 -21.79 7.38
CA LYS A 236 12.83 -23.03 7.98
C LYS A 236 12.14 -24.28 7.39
N MET A 237 10.87 -24.17 7.02
CA MET A 237 10.07 -25.28 6.50
C MET A 237 10.20 -25.46 4.99
N THR A 238 10.09 -24.37 4.20
CA THR A 238 10.06 -24.41 2.74
C THR A 238 11.42 -24.09 2.11
N GLY A 239 12.34 -23.47 2.85
CA GLY A 239 13.63 -23.00 2.32
C GLY A 239 13.53 -21.75 1.44
N GLU A 240 12.34 -21.17 1.28
CA GLU A 240 12.13 -19.95 0.50
C GLU A 240 12.64 -18.70 1.24
N PRO A 241 13.20 -17.72 0.52
CA PRO A 241 13.70 -16.50 1.15
C PRO A 241 12.55 -15.72 1.80
N PRO A 242 12.75 -15.18 3.03
CA PRO A 242 11.68 -14.57 3.82
C PRO A 242 11.19 -13.25 3.21
N ILE A 243 12.00 -12.61 2.35
CA ILE A 243 11.62 -11.38 1.64
C ILE A 243 10.39 -11.56 0.74
N SER A 244 10.17 -12.77 0.20
CA SER A 244 9.02 -13.06 -0.65
C SER A 244 7.70 -12.90 0.12
N PRO A 245 7.44 -13.66 1.21
CA PRO A 245 6.21 -13.47 1.99
C PRO A 245 6.17 -12.12 2.72
N LEU A 246 7.31 -11.59 3.17
CA LEU A 246 7.36 -10.28 3.85
C LEU A 246 6.95 -9.13 2.93
N SER A 247 7.27 -9.18 1.63
CA SER A 247 6.89 -8.10 0.69
C SER A 247 5.39 -7.85 0.69
N VAL A 248 4.57 -8.91 0.59
CA VAL A 248 3.11 -8.82 0.58
C VAL A 248 2.56 -8.51 1.98
N GLY A 249 3.06 -9.21 3.00
CA GLY A 249 2.61 -9.01 4.38
C GLY A 249 2.86 -7.57 4.86
N LEU A 250 4.06 -7.03 4.63
CA LEU A 250 4.39 -5.66 5.01
C LEU A 250 3.61 -4.64 4.18
N THR A 251 3.43 -4.85 2.87
CA THR A 251 2.68 -3.92 2.01
C THR A 251 1.25 -3.67 2.50
N LEU A 252 0.64 -4.64 3.19
CA LEU A 252 -0.68 -4.46 3.80
C LEU A 252 -0.67 -3.67 5.13
N LEU A 253 0.44 -3.72 5.88
CA LEU A 253 0.58 -3.09 7.19
C LEU A 253 1.23 -1.70 7.11
N VAL A 254 2.00 -1.42 6.07
CA VAL A 254 2.79 -0.20 5.94
C VAL A 254 1.91 1.05 5.81
N PRO A 255 2.37 2.21 6.31
CA PRO A 255 1.58 3.44 6.34
C PRO A 255 1.60 4.19 4.99
N GLY A 256 1.64 3.49 3.85
CA GLY A 256 1.83 4.12 2.54
C GLY A 256 0.74 5.12 2.16
N SER A 257 -0.53 4.74 2.35
CA SER A 257 -1.69 5.58 2.03
C SER A 257 -1.83 6.77 2.98
N ILE A 258 -1.49 6.58 4.26
CA ILE A 258 -1.48 7.63 5.28
C ILE A 258 -0.52 8.76 4.88
N GLY A 259 0.60 8.41 4.24
CA GLY A 259 1.57 9.40 3.73
C GLY A 259 1.02 10.27 2.63
N VAL A 260 0.47 9.65 1.60
CA VAL A 260 -0.07 10.38 0.45
C VAL A 260 -1.31 11.18 0.85
N GLU A 261 -2.20 10.62 1.68
CA GLU A 261 -3.36 11.35 2.21
C GLU A 261 -2.93 12.54 3.09
N GLY A 262 -1.95 12.34 3.97
CA GLY A 262 -1.39 13.40 4.80
C GLY A 262 -0.77 14.52 3.96
N ALA A 263 0.07 14.18 2.99
CA ALA A 263 0.66 15.14 2.07
C ALA A 263 -0.39 15.86 1.20
N TYR A 264 -1.42 15.16 0.73
CA TYR A 264 -2.52 15.74 -0.05
C TYR A 264 -3.30 16.77 0.79
N THR A 265 -3.71 16.40 2.00
CA THR A 265 -4.45 17.33 2.88
C THR A 265 -3.65 18.57 3.28
N LEU A 266 -2.32 18.46 3.39
CA LEU A 266 -1.44 19.60 3.64
C LEU A 266 -1.39 20.57 2.46
N LEU A 267 -1.28 20.05 1.23
CA LEU A 267 -1.27 20.87 0.02
C LEU A 267 -2.63 21.53 -0.22
N HIS A 268 -3.71 20.77 0.01
CA HIS A 268 -5.07 21.19 -0.31
C HIS A 268 -5.69 22.15 0.72
N GLN A 269 -5.59 21.85 2.02
CA GLN A 269 -6.27 22.61 3.08
C GLN A 269 -5.37 23.60 3.82
N GLN A 270 -4.07 23.66 3.51
CA GLN A 270 -3.07 24.53 4.17
C GLN A 270 -3.03 24.42 5.71
N ASP A 271 -3.56 23.32 6.27
CA ASP A 271 -3.60 23.09 7.71
C ASP A 271 -2.23 22.60 8.21
N LEU A 272 -1.35 23.52 8.63
CA LEU A 272 -0.02 23.20 9.18
C LEU A 272 -0.07 22.26 10.41
N ILE A 273 -1.20 22.21 11.11
CA ILE A 273 -1.44 21.29 12.24
C ILE A 273 -1.45 19.82 11.78
N LYS A 274 -1.69 19.54 10.49
CA LYS A 274 -1.68 18.19 9.89
C LYS A 274 -0.28 17.67 9.52
N PHE A 275 0.80 18.40 9.84
CA PHE A 275 2.18 17.90 9.64
C PHE A 275 2.49 16.59 10.39
N ASN A 276 1.65 16.25 11.38
CA ASN A 276 1.72 15.01 12.15
C ASN A 276 1.65 13.72 11.31
N PHE A 277 1.32 13.77 10.01
CA PHE A 277 1.31 12.57 9.16
C PHE A 277 2.69 11.93 9.04
N ALA A 278 3.76 12.72 8.88
CA ALA A 278 5.12 12.20 8.72
C ALA A 278 5.61 11.52 9.99
N LEU A 279 5.32 12.13 11.16
CA LEU A 279 5.59 11.53 12.47
C LEU A 279 4.77 10.26 12.68
N LYS A 280 3.48 10.25 12.27
CA LYS A 280 2.63 9.06 12.35
C LYS A 280 3.16 7.92 11.49
N MET A 281 3.58 8.19 10.25
CA MET A 281 4.21 7.17 9.40
C MET A 281 5.49 6.63 10.02
N LEU A 282 6.32 7.51 10.61
CA LEU A 282 7.56 7.12 11.27
C LEU A 282 7.27 6.22 12.49
N ASN A 283 6.30 6.59 13.34
CA ASN A 283 5.89 5.78 14.49
C ASN A 283 5.40 4.40 14.09
N ILE A 284 4.55 4.33 13.06
CA ILE A 284 4.09 3.05 12.52
C ILE A 284 5.28 2.23 12.00
N ALA A 285 6.18 2.84 11.22
CA ALA A 285 7.36 2.15 10.69
C ALA A 285 8.32 1.66 11.78
N MET A 286 8.48 2.41 12.87
CA MET A 286 9.23 1.99 14.06
C MET A 286 8.56 0.80 14.74
N GLY A 287 7.24 0.84 14.96
CA GLY A 287 6.48 -0.29 15.52
C GLY A 287 6.62 -1.56 14.69
N LEU A 288 6.47 -1.44 13.36
CA LEU A 288 6.66 -2.55 12.43
C LEU A 288 8.08 -3.13 12.50
N SER A 289 9.10 -2.27 12.56
CA SER A 289 10.51 -2.69 12.67
C SER A 289 10.76 -3.44 13.97
N VAL A 290 10.29 -2.93 15.11
CA VAL A 290 10.42 -3.59 16.42
C VAL A 290 9.78 -4.98 16.41
N GLY A 291 8.57 -5.12 15.87
CA GLY A 291 7.90 -6.41 15.74
C GLY A 291 8.69 -7.41 14.89
N LEU A 292 9.22 -6.96 13.74
CA LEU A 292 10.01 -7.80 12.85
C LEU A 292 11.32 -8.27 13.50
N PHE A 293 12.07 -7.39 14.18
CA PHE A 293 13.30 -7.78 14.88
C PHE A 293 13.02 -8.74 16.04
N ALA A 294 11.97 -8.49 16.83
CA ALA A 294 11.56 -9.38 17.90
C ALA A 294 11.25 -10.79 17.38
N SER A 295 10.57 -10.90 16.22
CA SER A 295 10.30 -12.20 15.59
C SER A 295 11.59 -12.93 15.17
N GLY A 296 12.61 -12.19 14.71
CA GLY A 296 13.92 -12.74 14.36
C GLY A 296 14.65 -13.32 15.56
N MET A 297 14.62 -12.61 16.69
CA MET A 297 15.22 -13.06 17.94
C MET A 297 14.57 -14.34 18.47
N VAL A 298 13.24 -14.47 18.35
CA VAL A 298 12.51 -15.66 18.81
C VAL A 298 12.85 -16.90 17.97
N VAL A 299 12.94 -16.76 16.65
CA VAL A 299 13.21 -17.91 15.76
C VAL A 299 14.69 -18.27 15.72
N TYR A 300 15.59 -17.28 15.80
CA TYR A 300 17.04 -17.46 15.70
C TYR A 300 17.81 -16.84 16.88
N PRO A 301 17.57 -17.32 18.13
CA PRO A 301 18.12 -16.69 19.35
C PRO A 301 19.65 -16.72 19.44
N PHE A 302 20.29 -17.71 18.82
CA PHE A 302 21.76 -17.89 18.87
C PHE A 302 22.47 -17.50 17.57
N GLY A 303 21.76 -16.83 16.64
CA GLY A 303 22.29 -16.44 15.33
C GLY A 303 22.41 -17.62 14.33
N LYS A 304 22.28 -17.33 13.02
CA LYS A 304 22.54 -18.31 11.96
C LYS A 304 24.03 -18.31 11.59
N ARG A 305 24.65 -19.49 11.52
CA ARG A 305 26.02 -19.67 10.96
C ARG A 305 26.10 -19.54 9.42
N ARG A 306 24.96 -19.59 8.72
CA ARG A 306 24.88 -19.31 7.28
C ARG A 306 23.85 -18.22 7.05
N SER A 307 24.34 -17.00 6.97
CA SER A 307 23.63 -15.86 6.42
C SER A 307 23.29 -16.17 4.97
N LEU A 308 22.01 -16.41 4.71
CA LEU A 308 21.42 -16.20 3.40
C LEU A 308 20.28 -15.21 3.64
N TYR A 309 20.64 -13.93 3.54
CA TYR A 309 19.76 -12.81 3.22
C TYR A 309 18.70 -12.36 4.24
N ILE A 310 19.10 -12.18 5.51
CA ILE A 310 18.50 -11.13 6.37
C ILE A 310 19.62 -10.36 7.08
N SER A 311 20.63 -9.99 6.31
CA SER A 311 21.20 -8.66 6.43
C SER A 311 20.70 -7.94 5.18
N LEU A 312 19.64 -7.15 5.39
CA LEU A 312 19.31 -6.05 4.49
C LEU A 312 20.34 -4.95 4.70
#